data_AF-A0A6B3H2W0-F1
#
_entry.id   AF-A0A6B3H2W0-F1
#
_cell.length_a   1.000
_cell.length_b   1.000
_cell.length_c   1.000
_cell.angle_alpha   90.00
_cell.angle_beta   90.00
_cell.angle_gamma   90.00
#
_symmetry.space_group_name_H-M   'P 1'
#
loop_
_entity.id
_entity.type
_entity.pdbx_description
1 polymer ?
#
loop_
_entity_poly.entity_id
_entity_poly.type
_entity_poly.pdbx_seq_one_letter_code
_entity_poly.pdbx_strand_id
1 'polypeptide(L)'
;RERGLPVSVYRVDVISGDQVNGACQTRDFVWLTLKGLVQSGAVPSGSGGRFHLLPVDYVSGAITALSALPASDGGTFHLFNQSSLSLADCVRRLRDLGYGLRDLDHGS
;
A
#
# COMPACT_ATOMS: atom_id res chain seq x y z
N ARG A 1 11.10 26.05 7.95
CA ARG A 1 11.44 25.74 9.36
C ARG A 1 11.70 26.98 10.21
N GLU A 2 11.65 28.19 9.65
CA GLU A 2 12.06 29.45 10.30
C GLU A 2 10.98 30.12 11.17
N ARG A 3 9.87 29.44 11.51
CA ARG A 3 8.76 30.01 12.30
C ARG A 3 8.66 29.50 13.76
N GLY A 4 9.69 28.80 14.27
CA GLY A 4 9.86 28.53 15.70
C GLY A 4 9.02 27.42 16.34
N LEU A 5 8.11 26.77 15.61
CA LEU A 5 7.36 25.61 16.14
C LEU A 5 8.15 24.30 15.92
N PRO A 6 8.26 23.42 16.93
CA PRO A 6 8.82 22.09 16.75
C PRO A 6 7.88 21.28 15.85
N VAL A 7 8.37 20.92 14.65
CA VAL A 7 7.62 20.16 13.65
C VAL A 7 8.46 18.98 13.20
N SER A 8 7.86 17.79 13.29
CA SER A 8 8.41 16.54 12.77
C SER A 8 7.69 16.12 11.51
N VAL A 9 8.43 15.59 10.53
CA VAL A 9 7.90 15.20 9.22
C VAL A 9 7.95 13.69 9.08
N TYR A 10 6.82 13.06 8.77
CA TYR A 10 6.71 11.63 8.52
C TYR A 10 6.36 11.41 7.05
N ARG A 11 7.27 10.79 6.30
CA ARG A 11 7.07 10.41 4.90
C ARG A 11 6.76 8.92 4.86
N VAL A 12 5.59 8.57 4.34
CA VAL A 12 5.11 7.19 4.31
C VAL A 12 4.91 6.77 2.86
N ASP A 13 5.20 5.51 2.53
CA ASP A 13 4.80 4.94 1.24
C ASP A 13 3.27 4.74 1.17
N VAL A 14 2.81 3.92 0.21
CA VAL A 14 1.39 3.62 0.03
C VAL A 14 0.85 2.89 1.26
N ILE A 15 -0.14 3.48 1.92
CA ILE A 15 -0.77 2.91 3.11
C ILE A 15 -1.81 1.87 2.68
N SER A 16 -1.64 0.63 3.13
CA SER A 16 -2.60 -0.46 2.95
C SER A 16 -3.51 -0.64 4.16
N GLY A 17 -4.43 -1.60 4.06
CA GLY A 17 -5.34 -1.94 5.14
C GLY A 17 -4.66 -2.41 6.42
N ASP A 18 -5.44 -2.37 7.49
CA ASP A 18 -5.12 -2.92 8.80
C ASP A 18 -4.83 -4.42 8.71
N GLN A 19 -3.76 -4.89 9.36
CA GLN A 19 -3.33 -6.29 9.23
C GLN A 19 -4.32 -7.30 9.84
N VAL A 20 -5.13 -6.89 10.81
CA VAL A 20 -5.99 -7.80 11.60
C VAL A 20 -7.42 -7.78 11.08
N ASN A 21 -7.98 -6.58 10.90
CA ASN A 21 -9.38 -6.35 10.57
C ASN A 21 -9.60 -6.13 9.07
N GLY A 22 -8.52 -5.89 8.30
CA GLY A 22 -8.59 -5.61 6.86
C GLY A 22 -9.22 -4.25 6.52
N ALA A 23 -9.44 -3.39 7.50
CA ALA A 23 -9.98 -2.05 7.31
C ALA A 23 -9.05 -1.26 6.37
N CYS A 24 -9.55 -0.89 5.20
CA CYS A 24 -8.79 -0.20 4.17
C CYS A 24 -9.64 0.88 3.51
N GLN A 25 -8.98 1.90 2.97
CA GLN A 25 -9.59 2.73 1.95
C GLN A 25 -9.79 1.87 0.69
N THR A 26 -10.82 2.16 -0.12
CA THR A 26 -11.18 1.32 -1.29
C THR A 26 -11.09 2.04 -2.64
N ARG A 27 -10.44 3.21 -2.66
CA ARG A 27 -10.48 4.18 -3.76
C ARG A 27 -9.10 4.64 -4.24
N ASP A 28 -8.01 4.07 -3.74
CA ASP A 28 -6.67 4.31 -4.29
C ASP A 28 -6.41 3.42 -5.50
N PHE A 29 -5.30 3.72 -6.14
CA PHE A 29 -4.81 3.00 -7.32
C PHE A 29 -4.69 1.49 -7.09
N VAL A 30 -4.23 1.03 -5.93
CA VAL A 30 -4.01 -0.39 -5.64
C VAL A 30 -5.36 -1.11 -5.61
N TRP A 31 -6.29 -0.62 -4.79
CA TRP A 31 -7.59 -1.26 -4.63
C TRP A 31 -8.46 -1.12 -5.88
N LEU A 32 -8.38 0.00 -6.60
CA LEU A 32 -9.06 0.16 -7.89
C LEU A 32 -8.49 -0.79 -8.95
N THR A 33 -7.19 -1.03 -8.96
CA THR A 33 -6.57 -2.04 -9.85
C THR A 33 -7.11 -3.42 -9.55
N LEU A 34 -7.03 -3.87 -8.29
CA LEU A 34 -7.52 -5.20 -7.89
C LEU A 34 -9.01 -5.37 -8.15
N LYS A 35 -9.81 -4.36 -7.84
CA LYS A 35 -11.24 -4.34 -8.13
C LYS A 35 -11.51 -4.43 -9.63
N GLY A 36 -10.77 -3.69 -10.45
CA GLY A 36 -10.88 -3.73 -11.90
C GLY A 36 -10.64 -5.12 -12.48
N LEU A 37 -9.58 -5.82 -12.00
CA LEU A 37 -9.27 -7.19 -12.41
C LEU A 37 -10.41 -8.16 -12.05
N VAL A 38 -10.94 -8.06 -10.84
CA VAL A 38 -12.05 -8.91 -10.38
C VAL A 38 -13.32 -8.64 -11.18
N GLN A 39 -13.65 -7.37 -11.42
CA GLN A 39 -14.86 -6.99 -12.15
C GLN A 39 -14.80 -7.34 -13.64
N SER A 40 -13.62 -7.25 -14.26
CA SER A 40 -13.43 -7.66 -15.66
C SER A 40 -13.28 -9.18 -15.83
N GLY A 41 -12.93 -9.90 -14.75
CA GLY A 41 -12.56 -11.31 -14.80
C GLY A 41 -11.29 -11.55 -15.63
N ALA A 42 -10.41 -10.55 -15.71
CA ALA A 42 -9.31 -10.54 -16.65
C ALA A 42 -8.06 -9.79 -16.14
N VAL A 43 -6.89 -10.29 -16.53
CA VAL A 43 -5.58 -9.69 -16.28
C VAL A 43 -5.01 -9.24 -17.62
N PRO A 44 -4.86 -7.92 -17.86
CA PRO A 44 -4.25 -7.44 -19.10
C PRO A 44 -2.80 -7.92 -19.22
N SER A 45 -2.33 -8.26 -20.42
CA SER A 45 -0.90 -8.54 -20.63
C SER A 45 -0.07 -7.28 -20.39
N GLY A 46 1.19 -7.48 -20.00
CA GLY A 46 2.04 -6.35 -19.59
C GLY A 46 1.62 -5.69 -18.28
N SER A 47 0.62 -6.24 -17.55
CA SER A 47 0.27 -5.83 -16.19
C SER A 47 1.37 -6.23 -15.20
N GLY A 48 2.48 -5.50 -15.25
CA GLY A 48 3.54 -5.53 -14.26
C GLY A 48 3.33 -4.47 -13.19
N GLY A 49 3.94 -4.67 -12.02
CA GLY A 49 3.89 -3.67 -10.98
C GLY A 49 4.28 -4.25 -9.63
N ARG A 50 4.80 -3.39 -8.77
CA ARG A 50 5.11 -3.71 -7.39
C ARG A 50 4.54 -2.63 -6.50
N PHE A 51 3.97 -3.05 -5.37
CA PHE A 51 3.39 -2.18 -4.38
C PHE A 51 4.25 -2.23 -3.11
N HIS A 52 4.74 -1.09 -2.66
CA HIS A 52 5.39 -0.92 -1.36
C HIS A 52 4.33 -0.51 -0.34
N LEU A 53 3.59 -1.52 0.13
CA LEU A 53 2.43 -1.33 1.01
C LEU A 53 2.87 -1.27 2.46
N LEU A 54 2.47 -0.25 3.22
CA LEU A 54 2.57 -0.25 4.68
C LEU A 54 1.17 -0.33 5.31
N PRO A 55 0.93 -1.28 6.22
CA PRO A 55 -0.33 -1.35 6.97
C PRO A 55 -0.57 -0.10 7.83
N VAL A 56 -1.83 0.34 7.88
CA VAL A 56 -2.22 1.57 8.60
C VAL A 56 -2.00 1.49 10.11
N ASP A 57 -2.17 0.31 10.71
CA ASP A 57 -1.89 0.02 12.12
C ASP A 57 -0.41 0.18 12.46
N TYR A 58 0.47 -0.30 11.58
CA TYR A 58 1.91 -0.07 11.72
C TYR A 58 2.26 1.43 11.60
N VAL A 59 1.74 2.10 10.57
CA VAL A 59 2.05 3.53 10.30
C VAL A 59 1.58 4.40 11.45
N SER A 60 0.33 4.22 11.90
CA SER A 60 -0.22 4.98 13.02
C SER A 60 0.54 4.72 14.31
N GLY A 61 0.83 3.45 14.64
CA GLY A 61 1.63 3.08 15.81
C GLY A 61 3.03 3.70 15.79
N ALA A 62 3.72 3.66 14.64
CA ALA A 62 5.05 4.25 14.50
C ALA A 62 5.03 5.78 14.66
N ILE A 63 4.07 6.48 14.05
CA ILE A 63 3.94 7.94 14.19
C ILE A 63 3.66 8.31 15.65
N THR A 64 2.71 7.62 16.31
CA THR A 64 2.38 7.87 17.71
C THR A 64 3.61 7.65 18.60
N ALA A 65 4.33 6.53 18.44
CA ALA A 65 5.53 6.24 19.21
C ALA A 65 6.64 7.28 18.98
N LEU A 66 6.92 7.66 17.73
CA LEU A 66 7.95 8.64 17.41
C LEU A 66 7.59 10.03 17.92
N SER A 67 6.32 10.44 17.82
CA SER A 67 5.84 11.75 18.29
C SER A 67 5.96 11.94 19.80
N ALA A 68 5.97 10.85 20.57
CA ALA A 68 6.13 10.87 22.02
C ALA A 68 7.58 10.99 22.48
N LEU A 69 8.56 10.86 21.56
CA LEU A 69 9.98 10.96 21.90
C LEU A 69 10.46 12.40 21.76
N PRO A 70 10.99 13.04 22.82
CA PRO A 70 11.58 14.38 22.73
C PRO A 70 12.71 14.47 21.69
N ALA A 71 13.42 13.36 21.46
CA ALA A 71 14.48 13.27 20.45
C ALA A 71 13.98 13.34 19.00
N SER A 72 12.66 13.20 18.78
CA SER A 72 12.04 13.31 17.46
C SER A 72 11.69 14.75 17.09
N ASP A 73 11.84 15.73 17.99
CA ASP A 73 11.53 17.13 17.71
C ASP A 73 12.39 17.66 16.57
N GLY A 74 11.74 18.14 15.51
CA GLY A 74 12.48 18.56 14.32
C GLY A 74 13.14 17.38 13.57
N GLY A 75 12.64 16.16 13.73
CA GLY A 75 13.04 14.99 12.96
C GLY A 75 12.33 14.88 11.61
N THR A 76 12.97 14.16 10.68
CA THR A 76 12.33 13.68 9.44
C THR A 76 12.46 12.17 9.40
N PHE A 77 11.34 11.47 9.33
CA PHE A 77 11.26 10.01 9.39
C PHE A 77 10.65 9.47 8.10
N HIS A 78 11.24 8.42 7.56
CA HIS A 78 10.76 7.73 6.37
C HIS A 78 10.25 6.35 6.80
N LEU A 79 8.94 6.16 6.74
CA LEU A 79 8.27 4.88 6.99
C LEU A 79 8.03 4.20 5.65
N PHE A 80 8.92 3.30 5.28
CA PHE A 80 8.88 2.61 3.99
C PHE A 80 8.91 1.10 4.18
N ASN A 81 8.31 0.36 3.24
CA ASN A 81 8.33 -1.10 3.28
C ASN A 81 9.50 -1.60 2.42
N GLN A 82 10.47 -2.25 3.08
CA GLN A 82 11.61 -2.88 2.40
C GLN A 82 11.16 -4.02 1.48
N SER A 83 10.02 -4.63 1.79
CA SER A 83 9.38 -5.62 0.94
C SER A 83 8.39 -4.96 -0.01
N SER A 84 8.16 -5.59 -1.15
CA SER A 84 7.15 -5.17 -2.11
C SER A 84 6.32 -6.35 -2.58
N LEU A 85 5.03 -6.12 -2.77
CA LEU A 85 4.07 -7.09 -3.26
C LEU A 85 3.92 -6.94 -4.77
N SER A 86 4.13 -8.00 -5.55
CA SER A 86 3.93 -7.91 -7.00
C SER A 86 2.46 -8.04 -7.36
N LEU A 87 2.04 -7.40 -8.46
CA LEU A 87 0.69 -7.58 -9.00
C LEU A 87 0.41 -9.06 -9.34
N ALA A 88 1.42 -9.79 -9.80
CA ALA A 88 1.32 -11.23 -10.06
C ALA A 88 0.99 -12.03 -8.80
N ASP A 89 1.58 -11.68 -7.65
CA ASP A 89 1.26 -12.31 -6.37
C ASP A 89 -0.18 -12.01 -5.93
N CYS A 90 -0.65 -10.77 -6.15
CA CYS A 90 -2.05 -10.41 -5.91
C CYS A 90 -3.00 -11.23 -6.78
N VAL A 91 -2.73 -11.33 -8.09
CA VAL A 91 -3.54 -12.11 -9.04
C VAL A 91 -3.59 -13.58 -8.62
N ARG A 92 -2.43 -14.17 -8.27
CA ARG A 92 -2.34 -15.54 -7.77
C ARG A 92 -3.22 -15.72 -6.52
N ARG A 93 -3.12 -14.80 -5.56
CA ARG A 93 -3.95 -14.86 -4.35
C ARG A 93 -5.45 -14.70 -4.64
N LEU A 94 -5.83 -13.85 -5.58
CA LEU A 94 -7.24 -13.72 -6.01
C LEU A 94 -7.75 -15.02 -6.66
N ARG A 95 -6.93 -15.68 -7.49
CA ARG A 95 -7.26 -17.00 -8.06
C ARG A 95 -7.43 -18.05 -6.96
N ASP A 96 -6.53 -18.08 -5.97
CA ASP A 96 -6.62 -18.99 -4.81
C ASP A 96 -7.91 -18.75 -3.99
N LEU A 97 -8.44 -17.52 -3.99
CA LEU A 97 -9.73 -17.17 -3.38
C LEU A 97 -10.95 -17.51 -4.25
N GLY A 98 -10.75 -18.06 -5.46
CA GLY A 98 -11.82 -18.49 -6.35
C GLY A 98 -12.25 -17.47 -7.42
N TYR A 99 -11.56 -16.34 -7.55
CA TYR A 99 -11.86 -15.38 -8.61
C TYR A 99 -11.36 -15.88 -9.97
N GLY A 100 -12.27 -16.00 -10.94
CA GLY A 100 -11.95 -16.38 -12.32
C GLY A 100 -11.28 -15.25 -13.09
N LEU A 101 -9.95 -15.22 -13.09
CA LEU A 101 -9.15 -14.20 -13.76
C LEU A 101 -8.40 -14.78 -14.97
N ARG A 102 -8.82 -14.43 -16.19
CA ARG A 102 -8.19 -14.87 -17.44
C ARG A 102 -7.07 -13.93 -17.86
N ASP A 103 -5.93 -14.46 -18.27
CA ASP A 103 -4.89 -13.63 -18.89
C ASP A 103 -5.35 -13.22 -20.30
N LEU A 104 -5.29 -11.93 -20.60
CA LEU A 104 -5.57 -11.39 -21.92
C LEU A 104 -4.25 -11.11 -22.63
N ASP A 105 -4.06 -11.63 -23.83
CA ASP A 105 -2.93 -11.25 -24.68
C ASP A 105 -3.18 -9.88 -25.34
N HIS A 106 -2.12 -9.14 -25.61
CA HIS A 106 -2.21 -8.01 -26.52
C HIS A 106 -2.41 -8.66 -27.88
N GLY A 107 -3.61 -8.54 -28.44
CA GLY A 107 -3.85 -8.93 -29.82
C GLY A 107 -2.79 -8.28 -30.71
N SER A 108 -2.07 -9.11 -31.45
CA SER A 108 -1.20 -8.71 -32.56
C SER A 108 -1.98 -7.92 -33.61
#